data_AF-A0A4S4DFM5-F1
#
_entry.id   AF-A0A4S4DFM5-F1
#
_cell.length_a   1.000
_cell.length_b   1.000
_cell.length_c   1.000
_cell.angle_alpha   90.00
_cell.angle_beta   90.00
_cell.angle_gamma   90.00
#
_symmetry.space_group_name_H-M   'P 1'
#
loop_
_entity.id
_entity.type
_entity.pdbx_description
1 polymer ?
#
loop_
_entity_poly.entity_id
_entity_poly.type
_entity_poly.pdbx_seq_one_letter_code
_entity_poly.pdbx_strand_id
1 'polypeptide(L)'
;MEMELEVRVVAGIESCFVSLPLLLLQTLQQTRSSGSLPHFLALELRSPNQHLWHVAWSGSASSSSSIEIAQQYAECICLPDHTTVQVRAVANLPKATLVTIEPHTEDDWEVLELNSEHAEAAILNQVKNG
;
A
#
# COMPACT_ATOMS: atom_id res chain seq x y z
N MET A 1 10.95 -16.40 6.65
CA MET A 1 11.52 -15.56 7.73
C MET A 1 10.49 -14.49 8.01
N GLU A 2 9.82 -14.56 9.15
CA GLU A 2 8.86 -13.52 9.56
C GLU A 2 9.68 -12.40 10.19
N MET A 3 9.70 -11.24 9.52
CA MET A 3 10.38 -10.05 10.00
C MET A 3 9.33 -9.16 10.68
N GLU A 4 9.58 -8.80 11.93
CA GLU A 4 8.78 -7.80 12.65
C GLU A 4 9.32 -6.41 12.34
N LEU A 5 8.42 -5.55 11.88
CA LEU A 5 8.73 -4.19 11.47
C LEU A 5 7.72 -3.24 12.11
N GLU A 6 8.20 -2.08 12.54
CA GLU A 6 7.34 -0.98 12.98
C GLU A 6 6.79 -0.24 11.76
N VAL A 7 5.51 0.12 11.80
CA VAL A 7 4.88 1.04 10.84
C VAL A 7 5.05 2.47 11.34
N ARG A 8 5.41 3.40 10.44
CA ARG A 8 5.49 4.83 10.68
C ARG A 8 4.54 5.58 9.77
N VAL A 9 3.66 6.37 10.37
CA VAL A 9 2.79 7.29 9.67
C VAL A 9 3.57 8.56 9.33
N VAL A 10 3.53 8.96 8.06
CA VAL A 10 4.25 10.13 7.54
C VAL A 10 3.27 11.13 6.94
N ALA A 11 3.34 12.38 7.40
CA ALA A 11 2.54 13.48 6.90
C ALA A 11 3.14 14.07 5.60
N GLY A 12 2.28 14.70 4.79
CA GLY A 12 2.70 15.39 3.56
C GLY A 12 3.04 14.47 2.38
N ILE A 13 2.74 13.17 2.49
CA ILE A 13 2.82 12.20 1.38
C ILE A 13 1.40 11.94 0.88
N GLU A 14 1.20 12.05 -0.43
CA GLU A 14 -0.06 11.73 -1.11
C GLU A 14 0.11 10.45 -1.92
N SER A 15 -0.08 9.30 -1.27
CA SER A 15 0.11 7.98 -1.89
C SER A 15 -0.69 6.89 -1.17
N CYS A 16 -1.18 5.91 -1.93
CA CYS A 16 -1.80 4.68 -1.42
C CYS A 16 -0.81 3.49 -1.40
N PHE A 17 0.48 3.76 -1.52
CA PHE A 17 1.55 2.77 -1.44
C PHE A 17 2.38 2.99 -0.18
N VAL A 18 2.82 1.89 0.43
CA VAL A 18 3.82 1.95 1.51
C VAL A 18 5.21 2.07 0.92
N SER A 19 6.12 2.69 1.67
CA SER A 19 7.55 2.60 1.43
C SER A 19 8.14 1.51 2.32
N LEU A 20 9.14 0.77 1.82
CA LEU A 20 9.73 -0.35 2.55
C LEU A 20 11.17 -0.05 2.99
N PRO A 21 11.61 -0.53 4.17
CA PRO A 21 13.00 -0.45 4.58
C PRO A 21 13.93 -1.12 3.56
N LEU A 22 15.12 -0.55 3.37
CA LEU A 22 16.12 -1.11 2.45
C LEU A 22 16.47 -2.58 2.74
N LEU A 23 16.56 -2.94 4.02
CA LEU A 23 16.85 -4.33 4.42
C LEU A 23 15.74 -5.29 3.97
N LEU A 24 14.48 -4.86 4.07
CA LEU A 24 13.35 -5.66 3.61
C LEU A 24 13.37 -5.78 2.07
N LEU A 25 13.63 -4.69 1.35
CA LEU A 25 13.76 -4.70 -0.11
C LEU A 25 14.84 -5.66 -0.58
N GLN A 26 16.03 -5.62 0.04
CA GLN A 26 17.13 -6.54 -0.25
C GLN A 26 16.75 -8.00 0.02
N THR A 27 16.08 -8.27 1.15
CA THR A 27 15.61 -9.61 1.49
C THR A 27 14.59 -10.13 0.48
N LEU A 28 13.64 -9.29 0.06
CA LEU A 28 12.64 -9.63 -0.96
C LEU A 28 13.27 -9.84 -2.35
N GLN A 29 14.38 -9.16 -2.66
CA GLN A 29 15.12 -9.36 -3.91
C GLN A 29 15.85 -10.70 -3.91
N GLN A 30 16.56 -11.01 -2.83
CA GLN A 30 17.37 -12.22 -2.69
C GLN A 30 16.53 -13.50 -2.64
N THR A 31 15.33 -13.42 -2.08
CA THR A 31 14.42 -14.56 -1.97
C THR A 31 13.68 -14.88 -3.28
N ARG A 32 13.79 -14.01 -4.30
CA ARG A 32 13.19 -14.23 -5.61
C ARG A 32 14.15 -14.90 -6.59
N SER A 33 13.63 -15.85 -7.36
CA SER A 33 14.38 -16.57 -8.40
C SER A 33 14.87 -15.68 -9.53
N SER A 34 14.19 -14.56 -9.81
CA SER A 34 14.56 -13.61 -10.87
C SER A 34 15.67 -12.62 -10.47
N GLY A 35 15.98 -12.49 -9.18
CA GLY A 35 16.93 -11.48 -8.68
C GLY A 35 16.45 -10.02 -8.78
N SER A 36 15.19 -9.79 -9.14
CA SER A 36 14.58 -8.45 -9.25
C SER A 36 13.18 -8.41 -8.58
N LEU A 37 12.79 -7.24 -8.09
CA LEU A 37 11.42 -7.02 -7.61
C LEU A 37 10.53 -6.64 -8.80
N PRO A 38 9.27 -7.09 -8.83
CA PRO A 38 8.28 -6.57 -9.76
C PRO A 38 8.00 -5.09 -9.47
N HIS A 39 7.38 -4.40 -10.42
CA HIS A 39 7.01 -2.99 -10.27
C HIS A 39 6.04 -2.76 -9.11
N PHE A 40 5.18 -3.75 -8.82
CA PHE A 40 4.20 -3.70 -7.74
C PHE A 40 4.25 -4.95 -6.89
N LEU A 41 4.08 -4.77 -5.58
CA LEU A 41 3.96 -5.85 -4.61
C LEU A 41 2.73 -5.66 -3.76
N ALA A 42 1.86 -6.67 -3.74
CA ALA A 42 0.87 -6.82 -2.69
C ALA A 42 1.53 -7.40 -1.43
N LEU A 43 1.28 -6.78 -0.29
CA LEU A 43 1.83 -7.14 0.99
C LEU A 43 0.69 -7.33 1.99
N GLU A 44 0.87 -8.32 2.84
CA GLU A 44 0.09 -8.50 4.05
C GLU A 44 0.91 -8.00 5.24
N LEU A 45 0.32 -7.10 6.02
CA LEU A 45 0.83 -6.67 7.31
C LEU A 45 -0.04 -7.32 8.37
N ARG A 46 0.55 -8.13 9.26
CA ARG A 46 -0.17 -8.83 10.32
C ARG A 46 0.35 -8.41 11.68
N SER A 47 -0.51 -7.88 12.52
CA SER A 47 -0.14 -7.54 13.90
C SER A 47 -0.16 -8.77 14.83
N PRO A 48 0.47 -8.68 16.02
CA PRO A 48 0.41 -9.73 17.04
C PRO A 48 -1.01 -10.08 17.50
N ASN A 49 -1.93 -9.10 17.50
CA ASN A 49 -3.34 -9.30 17.83
C ASN A 49 -4.18 -9.80 16.63
N GLN A 50 -3.54 -10.31 15.57
CA GLN A 50 -4.16 -10.91 14.39
C GLN A 50 -4.98 -9.98 13.49
N HIS A 51 -4.85 -8.65 13.65
CA HIS A 51 -5.35 -7.74 12.62
C HIS A 51 -4.49 -7.89 11.35
N LEU A 52 -5.15 -7.79 10.21
CA LEU A 52 -4.56 -7.98 8.89
C LEU A 52 -4.87 -6.78 8.01
N TRP A 53 -3.83 -6.16 7.46
CA TRP A 53 -3.95 -5.12 6.46
C TRP A 53 -3.35 -5.60 5.15
N HIS A 54 -4.04 -5.29 4.05
CA HIS A 54 -3.51 -5.48 2.70
C HIS A 54 -3.03 -4.14 2.19
N VAL A 55 -1.75 -4.05 1.85
CA VAL A 55 -1.14 -2.83 1.32
C VAL A 55 -0.37 -3.15 0.05
N ALA A 56 -0.04 -2.10 -0.72
CA ALA A 56 0.76 -2.23 -1.92
C ALA A 56 2.06 -1.43 -1.81
N TRP A 57 3.11 -1.90 -2.48
CA TRP A 57 4.37 -1.19 -2.66
C TRP A 57 4.66 -1.03 -4.15
N SER A 58 5.16 0.14 -4.56
CA SER A 58 5.39 0.50 -5.96
C SER A 58 6.80 1.06 -6.24
N GLY A 59 7.81 0.59 -5.51
CA GLY A 59 9.21 0.98 -5.75
C GLY A 59 9.86 1.88 -4.69
N SER A 60 9.11 2.45 -3.75
CA SER A 60 9.65 3.43 -2.79
C SER A 60 10.43 2.79 -1.64
N ALA A 61 11.58 3.36 -1.32
CA ALA A 61 12.35 3.00 -0.13
C ALA A 61 11.98 3.94 1.02
N SER A 62 11.90 3.40 2.24
CA SER A 62 11.71 4.19 3.46
C SER A 62 12.98 4.96 3.80
N SER A 63 12.82 6.12 4.42
CA SER A 63 13.94 6.91 4.95
C SER A 63 14.56 6.29 6.22
N SER A 64 13.81 5.40 6.87
CA SER A 64 14.13 4.73 8.12
C SER A 64 14.11 3.20 8.01
N SER A 65 14.33 2.52 9.14
CA SER A 65 14.20 1.05 9.26
C SER A 65 12.75 0.57 9.40
N SER A 66 11.77 1.47 9.27
CA SER A 66 10.35 1.21 9.45
C SER A 66 9.60 1.22 8.12
N ILE A 67 8.42 0.58 8.07
CA ILE A 67 7.52 0.72 6.93
C ILE A 67 6.85 2.09 7.03
N GLU A 68 7.03 2.94 6.03
CA GLU A 68 6.42 4.28 6.01
C GLU A 68 5.12 4.24 5.21
N ILE A 69 4.06 4.84 5.77
CA ILE A 69 2.74 4.94 5.14
C ILE A 69 2.23 6.38 5.23
N ALA A 70 1.58 6.86 4.18
CA ALA A 70 0.95 8.18 4.17
C ALA A 70 -0.14 8.28 5.24
N GLN A 71 -0.21 9.42 5.92
CA GLN A 71 -1.18 9.66 7.00
C GLN A 71 -2.63 9.38 6.60
N GLN A 72 -3.09 9.98 5.51
CA GLN A 72 -4.47 9.80 5.04
C GLN A 72 -4.76 8.33 4.72
N TYR A 73 -3.79 7.63 4.10
CA TYR A 73 -3.97 6.22 3.77
C TYR A 73 -4.05 5.35 5.03
N ALA A 74 -3.19 5.58 6.02
CA ALA A 74 -3.20 4.86 7.29
C ALA A 74 -4.52 5.07 8.06
N GLU A 75 -5.03 6.30 8.08
CA GLU A 75 -6.32 6.64 8.66
C GLU A 75 -7.47 5.90 7.95
N CYS A 76 -7.50 5.90 6.62
CA CYS A 76 -8.52 5.19 5.82
C CYS A 76 -8.59 3.69 6.10
N ILE A 77 -7.45 3.02 6.30
CA ILE A 77 -7.40 1.58 6.59
C ILE A 77 -7.36 1.25 8.08
N CYS A 78 -7.50 2.25 8.96
CA CYS A 78 -7.41 2.12 10.40
C CYS A 78 -6.12 1.40 10.85
N LEU A 79 -4.98 1.77 10.27
CA LEU A 79 -3.64 1.28 10.66
C LEU A 79 -2.97 2.31 11.58
N PRO A 80 -2.84 2.04 12.89
CA PRO A 80 -2.23 2.99 13.82
C PRO A 80 -0.74 3.21 13.57
N ASP A 81 -0.25 4.41 13.88
CA ASP A 81 1.19 4.68 13.93
C ASP A 81 1.88 3.80 14.99
N HIS A 82 3.15 3.50 14.75
CA HIS A 82 3.97 2.60 15.58
C HIS A 82 3.44 1.17 15.72
N THR A 83 2.54 0.72 14.85
CA THR A 83 2.07 -0.67 14.87
C THR A 83 3.22 -1.60 14.47
N THR A 84 3.56 -2.55 15.34
CA THR A 84 4.47 -3.65 14.98
C THR A 84 3.73 -4.70 14.17
N VAL A 85 4.27 -5.05 13.00
CA VAL A 85 3.66 -6.00 12.07
C VAL A 85 4.67 -7.01 11.56
N GLN A 86 4.21 -8.23 11.34
CA GLN A 86 4.86 -9.20 10.48
C GLN A 86 4.48 -8.91 9.03
N VAL A 87 5.46 -9.01 8.13
CA VAL A 87 5.28 -8.66 6.72
C VAL A 87 5.40 -9.90 5.85
N ARG A 88 4.45 -10.06 4.92
CA ARG A 88 4.50 -11.11 3.91
C ARG A 88 4.19 -10.54 2.53
N ALA A 89 5.05 -10.83 1.55
CA ALA A 89 4.71 -10.58 0.15
C ALA A 89 3.74 -11.65 -0.36
N VAL A 90 2.63 -11.22 -0.96
CA VAL A 90 1.63 -12.12 -1.55
C VAL A 90 2.05 -12.47 -2.97
N ALA A 91 2.29 -13.75 -3.21
CA ALA A 91 2.51 -14.26 -4.56
C ALA A 91 1.17 -14.61 -5.22
N ASN A 92 1.07 -14.39 -6.54
CA ASN A 92 -0.07 -14.82 -7.37
C ASN A 92 -1.42 -14.19 -6.99
N LEU A 93 -1.46 -12.88 -6.78
CA LEU A 93 -2.73 -12.17 -6.58
C LEU A 93 -3.59 -12.27 -7.86
N PRO A 94 -4.83 -12.79 -7.79
CA PRO A 94 -5.69 -12.86 -8.97
C PRO A 94 -6.05 -11.46 -9.45
N LYS A 95 -6.04 -11.26 -10.77
CA LYS A 95 -6.44 -9.98 -11.37
C LYS A 95 -7.93 -9.74 -11.13
N ALA A 96 -8.27 -8.60 -10.53
CA ALA A 96 -9.65 -8.18 -10.40
C ALA A 96 -10.28 -7.99 -11.79
N THR A 97 -11.46 -8.56 -12.02
CA THR A 97 -12.20 -8.42 -13.29
C THR A 97 -13.21 -7.28 -13.26
N LEU A 98 -13.60 -6.83 -12.06
CA LEU A 98 -14.50 -5.71 -11.81
C LEU A 98 -14.15 -5.11 -10.44
N VAL A 99 -14.13 -3.79 -10.36
CA VAL A 99 -13.99 -3.05 -9.10
C VAL A 99 -15.09 -1.99 -9.09
N THR A 100 -15.82 -1.89 -7.97
CA THR A 100 -16.82 -0.85 -7.75
C THR A 100 -16.31 0.06 -6.63
N ILE A 101 -16.40 1.37 -6.84
CA ILE A 101 -15.93 2.40 -5.92
C ILE A 101 -17.08 3.38 -5.72
N GLU A 102 -17.29 3.84 -4.49
CA GLU A 102 -18.25 4.89 -4.14
C GLU A 102 -17.54 6.04 -3.42
N PRO A 103 -17.88 7.32 -3.73
CA PRO A 103 -17.45 8.48 -2.97
C PRO A 103 -17.83 8.38 -1.49
N HIS A 104 -16.98 8.95 -0.62
CA HIS A 104 -17.15 8.83 0.83
C HIS A 104 -18.23 9.78 1.39
N THR A 105 -18.37 10.98 0.81
CA THR A 105 -19.29 12.04 1.29
C THR A 105 -20.16 12.62 0.17
N GLU A 106 -21.22 13.37 0.53
CA GLU A 106 -22.07 14.09 -0.43
C GLU A 106 -21.28 15.14 -1.22
N ASP A 107 -20.34 15.82 -0.57
CA ASP A 107 -19.43 16.77 -1.24
C ASP A 107 -18.53 16.03 -2.26
N ASP A 108 -18.08 14.82 -1.94
CA ASP A 108 -17.31 14.00 -2.89
C ASP A 108 -18.15 13.57 -4.10
N TRP A 109 -19.47 13.38 -3.92
CA TRP A 109 -20.39 13.12 -5.03
C TRP A 109 -20.51 14.33 -5.95
N GLU A 110 -20.67 15.53 -5.40
CA GLU A 110 -20.71 16.77 -6.18
C GLU A 110 -19.40 16.98 -6.97
N VAL A 111 -18.25 16.76 -6.33
CA VAL A 111 -16.94 16.85 -6.99
C VAL A 111 -16.81 15.84 -8.13
N LEU A 112 -17.28 14.60 -7.94
CA LEU A 112 -17.20 13.56 -8.96
C LEU A 112 -18.12 13.85 -10.15
N GLU A 113 -19.32 14.39 -9.91
CA GLU A 113 -20.23 14.83 -10.98
C GLU A 113 -19.60 15.95 -11.83
N LEU A 114 -18.86 16.86 -11.20
CA LEU A 114 -18.20 17.98 -11.87
C LEU A 114 -16.85 17.62 -12.53
N ASN A 115 -16.17 16.56 -12.06
CA ASN A 115 -14.80 16.20 -12.48
C ASN A 115 -14.64 14.73 -12.89
N SER A 116 -15.70 14.10 -13.38
CA SER A 116 -15.74 12.67 -13.71
C SER A 116 -14.57 12.17 -14.55
N GLU A 117 -14.10 12.94 -15.53
CA GLU A 117 -12.92 12.61 -16.35
C GLU A 117 -11.61 12.55 -15.54
N HIS A 118 -11.42 13.46 -14.58
CA HIS A 118 -10.24 13.49 -13.71
C HIS A 118 -10.29 12.38 -12.64
N ALA A 119 -11.47 12.09 -12.11
CA ALA A 119 -11.68 10.99 -11.17
C ALA A 119 -11.38 9.63 -11.84
N GLU A 120 -11.86 9.43 -13.08
CA GLU A 120 -11.53 8.23 -13.86
C GLU A 120 -10.02 8.14 -14.11
N ALA A 121 -9.36 9.23 -14.53
CA ALA A 121 -7.92 9.23 -14.73
C ALA A 121 -7.12 8.91 -13.45
N ALA A 122 -7.53 9.43 -12.29
CA ALA A 122 -6.90 9.14 -11.01
C ALA A 122 -7.06 7.66 -10.62
N ILE A 123 -8.27 7.11 -10.74
CA ILE A 123 -8.54 5.68 -10.49
C ILE A 123 -7.74 4.81 -11.46
N LEU A 124 -7.75 5.14 -12.75
CA LEU A 124 -7.01 4.39 -13.77
C LEU A 124 -5.50 4.47 -13.56
N ASN A 125 -4.94 5.59 -13.13
CA ASN A 125 -3.51 5.69 -12.80
C ASN A 125 -3.12 4.82 -11.60
N GLN A 126 -4.04 4.63 -10.66
CA GLN A 126 -3.83 3.74 -9.52
C GLN A 126 -4.05 2.26 -9.88
N VAL A 127 -4.91 1.94 -10.84
CA VAL A 127 -5.34 0.55 -11.17
C VAL A 127 -4.66 -0.04 -12.43
N LYS A 128 -4.36 0.76 -13.47
CA LYS A 128 -3.85 0.26 -14.77
C LYS A 128 -2.39 -0.18 -14.76
N ASN A 129 -1.61 0.22 -13.77
CA ASN A 129 -0.20 -0.21 -13.70
C ASN A 129 -0.01 -1.59 -13.01
N GLY A 130 -1.10 -2.28 -12.64
CA GLY A 130 -1.08 -3.66 -12.13
C GLY A 130 -0.97 -4.75 -13.19
#